data_AF-A0A6B3B3K1-F1
#
_entry.id   AF-A0A6B3B3K1-F1
#
_cell.length_a   1.000
_cell.length_b   1.000
_cell.length_c   1.000
_cell.angle_alpha   90.00
_cell.angle_beta   90.00
_cell.angle_gamma   90.00
#
_symmetry.space_group_name_H-M   'P 1'
#
loop_
_entity.id
_entity.type
_entity.pdbx_description
1 polymer ?
#
loop_
_entity_poly.entity_id
_entity_poly.type
_entity_poly.pdbx_seq_one_letter_code
_entity_poly.pdbx_strand_id
1 'polypeptide(L)'
;MKRTTAAVLLALATLTACSSTDSSSDSKPDKPAAVPAYKITQQDDSGTQRVVAVDVDSTKDMKTVFEDVAAKLKDDAGWFVEINCAEGGARLANGKKAVGSTGAAATGLDDGATEFEALPDAECPA
;
A
#
# COMPACT_ATOMS: atom_id res chain seq x y z
N MET A 1 -31.54 54.74 11.89
CA MET A 1 -30.37 54.73 12.81
C MET A 1 -29.95 53.26 12.91
N LYS A 2 -28.76 52.77 12.56
CA LYS A 2 -27.41 53.33 12.38
C LYS A 2 -26.86 52.97 10.98
N ARG A 3 -26.00 53.85 10.48
CA ARG A 3 -25.20 53.76 9.25
C ARG A 3 -23.80 53.26 9.61
N THR A 4 -23.21 52.36 8.82
CA THR A 4 -21.79 52.38 8.36
C THR A 4 -21.61 51.25 7.33
N THR A 5 -21.43 51.47 6.02
CA THR A 5 -20.21 51.86 5.25
C THR A 5 -18.96 51.04 5.67
N ALA A 6 -18.13 50.44 4.81
CA ALA A 6 -17.83 50.70 3.39
C ALA A 6 -17.18 49.47 2.72
N ALA A 7 -17.28 49.44 1.39
CA ALA A 7 -16.57 48.57 0.44
C ALA A 7 -15.09 48.99 0.26
N VAL A 8 -14.42 48.39 -0.76
CA VAL A 8 -13.18 48.81 -1.48
C VAL A 8 -11.92 48.02 -1.05
N LEU A 9 -11.01 47.49 -1.89
CA LEU A 9 -10.86 47.21 -3.34
C LEU A 9 -9.54 46.38 -3.51
N LEU A 10 -9.42 45.61 -4.59
CA LEU A 10 -8.24 45.23 -5.41
C LEU A 10 -6.80 45.12 -4.85
N ALA A 11 -6.09 44.04 -5.24
CA ALA A 11 -4.77 44.13 -5.90
C ALA A 11 -4.40 42.86 -6.71
N LEU A 12 -3.84 43.08 -7.91
CA LEU A 12 -3.44 42.11 -8.93
C LEU A 12 -1.99 41.59 -8.75
N ALA A 13 -1.79 40.34 -9.20
CA ALA A 13 -0.64 39.73 -9.89
C ALA A 13 0.81 40.15 -9.57
N THR A 14 1.63 39.15 -9.22
CA THR A 14 2.96 38.95 -9.82
C THR A 14 3.24 37.45 -10.02
N LEU A 15 3.30 37.00 -11.28
CA LEU A 15 3.96 35.74 -11.63
C LEU A 15 5.47 35.96 -11.49
N THR A 16 6.06 35.42 -10.43
CA THR A 16 7.52 35.37 -10.30
C THR A 16 8.03 34.19 -11.12
N ALA A 17 8.28 34.45 -12.40
CA ALA A 17 9.20 33.67 -13.20
C ALA A 17 10.63 34.04 -12.80
N CYS A 18 11.37 33.09 -12.20
CA CYS A 18 12.83 33.15 -12.09
C CYS A 18 13.40 31.76 -12.36
N SER A 19 13.78 31.61 -13.63
CA SER A 19 15.06 31.10 -14.12
C SER A 19 15.62 29.80 -13.52
N SER A 20 15.60 28.80 -14.39
CA SER A 20 16.50 27.66 -14.49
C SER A 20 17.93 27.97 -14.01
N THR A 21 18.37 27.18 -13.03
CA THR A 21 19.76 26.78 -12.90
C THR A 21 19.81 25.30 -13.22
N ASP A 22 20.46 25.03 -14.35
CA ASP A 22 20.88 23.72 -14.83
C ASP A 22 21.75 23.03 -13.77
N SER A 23 21.21 21.97 -13.18
CA SER A 23 21.99 20.85 -12.69
C SER A 23 21.34 19.63 -13.29
N SER A 24 21.82 19.29 -14.49
CA SER A 24 21.54 18.05 -15.19
C SER A 24 21.91 16.86 -14.30
N SER A 25 20.97 16.47 -13.44
CA SER A 25 20.86 15.09 -13.00
C SER A 25 19.95 14.43 -14.03
N ASP A 26 20.57 13.75 -15.00
CA ASP A 26 19.94 12.71 -15.81
C ASP A 26 19.41 11.61 -14.87
N SER A 27 18.34 11.89 -14.13
CA SER A 27 17.53 10.88 -13.50
C SER A 27 16.71 10.26 -14.60
N LYS A 28 17.32 9.30 -15.31
CA LYS A 28 16.60 8.25 -16.02
C LYS A 28 15.43 7.84 -15.12
N PRO A 29 14.17 7.77 -15.61
CA PRO A 29 13.09 7.26 -14.80
C PRO A 29 13.50 5.89 -14.29
N ASP A 30 13.71 5.77 -12.98
CA ASP A 30 13.92 4.48 -12.34
C ASP A 30 12.72 3.64 -12.74
N LYS A 31 12.99 2.59 -13.53
CA LYS A 31 11.97 1.62 -13.93
C LYS A 31 11.27 1.19 -12.64
N PRO A 32 9.92 1.29 -12.54
CA PRO A 32 9.21 0.81 -11.38
C PRO A 32 9.70 -0.59 -11.05
N ALA A 33 10.11 -0.82 -9.80
CA ALA A 33 10.54 -2.13 -9.35
C ALA A 33 9.46 -3.13 -9.76
N ALA A 34 9.85 -4.14 -10.53
CA ALA A 34 8.89 -5.11 -11.03
C ALA A 34 8.38 -5.91 -9.82
N VAL A 35 7.06 -5.98 -9.65
CA VAL A 35 6.45 -6.85 -8.64
C VAL A 35 6.82 -8.30 -9.00
N PRO A 36 7.39 -9.09 -8.07
CA PRO A 36 7.65 -10.51 -8.30
C PRO A 36 6.37 -11.26 -8.69
N ALA A 37 6.50 -12.34 -9.46
CA ALA A 37 5.37 -13.20 -9.77
C ALA A 37 4.86 -13.90 -8.50
N TYR A 38 3.54 -14.00 -8.37
CA TYR A 38 2.87 -14.72 -7.29
C TYR A 38 1.52 -15.24 -7.77
N LYS A 39 0.95 -16.18 -7.04
CA LYS A 39 -0.38 -16.75 -7.31
C LYS A 39 -1.26 -16.64 -6.07
N ILE A 40 -2.46 -16.06 -6.20
CA ILE A 40 -3.46 -16.13 -5.13
C ILE A 40 -4.04 -17.55 -5.12
N THR A 41 -3.91 -18.25 -3.99
CA THR A 41 -4.38 -19.62 -3.79
C THR A 41 -5.65 -19.69 -2.95
N GLN A 42 -5.89 -18.68 -2.11
CA GLN A 42 -7.13 -18.50 -1.37
C GLN A 42 -7.45 -17.01 -1.26
N GLN A 43 -8.73 -16.67 -1.30
CA GLN A 43 -9.22 -15.36 -0.91
C GLN A 43 -10.64 -15.51 -0.38
N ASP A 44 -10.83 -15.20 0.89
CA ASP A 44 -12.16 -15.19 1.49
C ASP A 44 -12.98 -14.01 0.93
N ASP A 45 -14.26 -14.27 0.65
CA ASP A 45 -15.19 -13.31 0.03
C ASP A 45 -16.17 -12.67 1.02
N SER A 46 -16.17 -13.12 2.27
CA SER A 46 -17.18 -12.77 3.27
C SER A 46 -16.59 -12.78 4.69
N GLY A 47 -17.31 -12.16 5.62
CA GLY A 47 -16.83 -11.95 7.00
C GLY A 47 -16.07 -10.64 7.20
N THR A 48 -15.83 -10.30 8.46
CA THR A 48 -15.13 -9.08 8.90
C THR A 48 -13.63 -9.26 9.04
N GLN A 49 -13.17 -10.50 9.22
CA GLN A 49 -11.78 -10.94 9.13
C GLN A 49 -11.67 -11.90 7.95
N ARG A 50 -10.76 -11.62 7.02
CA ARG A 50 -10.63 -12.36 5.76
C ARG A 50 -9.19 -12.72 5.50
N VAL A 51 -8.96 -13.94 5.02
CA VAL A 51 -7.65 -14.44 4.67
C VAL A 51 -7.44 -14.34 3.16
N VAL A 52 -6.22 -13.96 2.76
CA VAL A 52 -5.73 -14.08 1.38
C VAL A 52 -4.41 -14.85 1.42
N ALA A 53 -4.39 -16.05 0.85
CA ALA A 53 -3.18 -16.83 0.70
C ALA A 53 -2.58 -16.61 -0.68
N VAL A 54 -1.28 -16.32 -0.72
CA VAL A 54 -0.51 -16.15 -1.93
C VAL A 54 0.73 -17.04 -1.90
N ASP A 55 1.02 -17.64 -3.03
CA ASP A 55 2.18 -18.49 -3.25
C ASP A 55 3.24 -17.73 -4.05
N VAL A 56 4.49 -17.80 -3.59
CA VAL A 56 5.68 -17.25 -4.27
C VAL A 56 6.74 -18.33 -4.44
N ASP A 57 7.56 -18.20 -5.49
CA ASP A 57 8.67 -19.12 -5.76
C ASP A 57 9.97 -18.71 -5.05
N SER A 58 10.00 -17.53 -4.40
CA SER A 58 11.20 -17.01 -3.75
C SER A 58 10.88 -16.10 -2.57
N THR A 59 11.79 -16.06 -1.61
CA THR A 59 11.76 -15.16 -0.44
C THR A 59 12.23 -13.73 -0.76
N LYS A 60 12.67 -13.47 -1.99
CA LYS A 60 13.09 -12.13 -2.42
C LYS A 60 11.88 -11.22 -2.60
N ASP A 61 12.00 -9.97 -2.14
CA ASP A 61 11.03 -8.89 -2.36
C ASP A 61 9.58 -9.22 -1.93
N MET A 62 9.41 -10.07 -0.90
CA MET A 62 8.08 -10.45 -0.39
C MET A 62 7.24 -9.27 0.08
N LYS A 63 7.87 -8.21 0.60
CA LYS A 63 7.18 -6.97 0.98
C LYS A 63 6.50 -6.31 -0.23
N THR A 64 7.15 -6.34 -1.39
CA THR A 64 6.60 -5.82 -2.65
C THR A 64 5.39 -6.64 -3.10
N VAL A 65 5.45 -7.97 -2.96
CA VAL A 65 4.30 -8.85 -3.23
C VAL A 65 3.14 -8.52 -2.29
N PHE A 66 3.41 -8.41 -0.98
CA PHE A 66 2.42 -8.02 0.01
C PHE A 66 1.77 -6.67 -0.34
N GLU A 67 2.56 -5.65 -0.67
CA GLU A 67 2.06 -4.31 -0.98
C GLU A 67 1.15 -4.33 -2.23
N ASP A 68 1.51 -5.09 -3.26
CA ASP A 68 0.69 -5.25 -4.47
C ASP A 68 -0.63 -5.99 -4.18
N VAL A 69 -0.60 -7.04 -3.36
CA VAL A 69 -1.82 -7.74 -2.91
C VAL A 69 -2.70 -6.80 -2.09
N ALA A 70 -2.14 -6.16 -1.05
CA ALA A 70 -2.86 -5.24 -0.17
C ALA A 70 -3.46 -4.05 -0.92
N ALA A 71 -2.81 -3.57 -1.99
CA ALA A 71 -3.35 -2.52 -2.84
C ALA A 71 -4.62 -2.94 -3.60
N LYS A 72 -4.84 -4.25 -3.83
CA LYS A 72 -6.02 -4.79 -4.53
C LYS A 72 -7.21 -5.06 -3.59
N LEU A 73 -6.98 -5.08 -2.27
CA LEU A 73 -8.01 -5.32 -1.26
C LEU A 73 -8.73 -4.00 -0.95
N LYS A 74 -9.99 -3.88 -1.41
CA LYS A 74 -10.79 -2.65 -1.34
C LYS A 74 -12.05 -2.75 -0.50
N ASP A 75 -12.49 -3.96 -0.16
CA ASP A 75 -13.71 -4.13 0.63
C ASP A 75 -13.42 -3.90 2.12
N ASP A 76 -14.40 -3.30 2.82
CA ASP A 76 -14.36 -3.04 4.26
C ASP A 76 -14.27 -4.36 5.06
N ALA A 77 -13.06 -4.71 5.47
CA ALA A 77 -12.71 -5.92 6.20
C ALA A 77 -11.27 -5.82 6.73
N GLY A 78 -10.97 -6.64 7.73
CA GLY A 78 -9.61 -6.88 8.18
C GLY A 78 -9.01 -8.01 7.36
N TRP A 79 -8.03 -7.68 6.54
CA TRP A 79 -7.39 -8.64 5.65
C TRP A 79 -6.09 -9.16 6.26
N PHE A 80 -5.95 -10.47 6.33
CA PHE A 80 -4.76 -11.19 6.76
C PHE A 80 -4.14 -11.86 5.53
N VAL A 81 -3.01 -11.33 5.09
CA VAL A 81 -2.30 -11.81 3.92
C VAL A 81 -1.25 -12.83 4.35
N GLU A 82 -1.30 -13.98 3.73
CA GLU A 82 -0.48 -15.15 4.03
C GLU A 82 0.41 -15.43 2.82
N ILE A 83 1.71 -15.16 2.94
CA ILE A 83 2.67 -15.43 1.86
C ILE A 83 3.33 -16.77 2.14
N ASN A 84 3.04 -17.77 1.31
CA ASN A 84 3.59 -19.11 1.39
C ASN A 84 4.59 -19.34 0.26
N CYS A 85 5.46 -20.33 0.48
CA CYS A 85 6.15 -20.91 -0.64
C CYS A 85 5.17 -21.67 -1.54
N ALA A 86 5.41 -21.65 -2.85
CA ALA A 86 4.62 -22.37 -3.84
C ALA A 86 4.48 -23.87 -3.54
N GLU A 87 3.49 -24.48 -4.18
CA GLU A 87 3.20 -25.92 -4.09
C GLU A 87 2.83 -26.40 -2.67
N GLY A 88 2.22 -25.52 -1.87
CA GLY A 88 1.80 -25.84 -0.50
C GLY A 88 2.98 -25.88 0.49
N GLY A 89 4.06 -25.15 0.18
CA GLY A 89 5.23 -25.03 1.03
C GLY A 89 4.98 -24.20 2.30
N ALA A 90 6.05 -23.95 3.05
CA ALA A 90 5.99 -23.28 4.35
C ALA A 90 5.50 -21.82 4.24
N ARG A 91 4.90 -21.31 5.32
CA ARG A 91 4.63 -19.87 5.49
C ARG A 91 5.95 -19.11 5.50
N LEU A 92 6.02 -18.02 4.75
CA LEU A 92 7.21 -17.16 4.63
C LEU A 92 7.01 -15.79 5.26
N ALA A 93 5.81 -15.22 5.17
CA ALA A 93 5.49 -13.94 5.76
C ALA A 93 4.00 -13.81 6.05
N ASN A 94 3.68 -12.93 6.98
CA ASN A 94 2.32 -12.50 7.27
C ASN A 94 2.19 -11.00 7.02
N GLY A 95 0.99 -10.59 6.62
CA GLY A 95 0.65 -9.20 6.47
C GLY A 95 -0.75 -8.90 6.93
N LYS A 96 -1.01 -7.65 7.27
CA LYS A 96 -2.34 -7.15 7.61
C LYS A 96 -2.67 -5.93 6.77
N LYS A 97 -3.91 -5.82 6.34
CA LYS A 97 -4.46 -4.62 5.72
C LYS A 97 -5.80 -4.28 6.38
N ALA A 98 -5.89 -3.08 6.94
CA ALA A 98 -7.15 -2.51 7.38
C ALA A 98 -7.80 -1.75 6.21
N VAL A 99 -9.04 -2.09 5.92
CA VAL A 99 -9.92 -1.30 5.04
C VAL A 99 -11.18 -1.00 5.80
N GLY A 100 -11.51 0.30 5.93
CA GLY A 100 -12.64 0.82 6.65
C GLY A 100 -12.61 0.57 8.16
N SER A 101 -13.69 0.97 8.84
CA SER A 101 -13.82 0.81 10.29
C SER A 101 -13.86 -0.66 10.72
N THR A 102 -14.40 -1.53 9.86
CA THR A 102 -14.43 -2.97 10.13
C THR A 102 -13.01 -3.52 10.09
N GLY A 103 -12.23 -3.14 9.08
CA GLY A 103 -10.83 -3.54 8.98
C GLY A 103 -9.96 -3.02 10.10
N ALA A 104 -10.14 -1.76 10.50
CA ALA A 104 -9.44 -1.19 11.63
C ALA A 104 -9.71 -1.97 12.93
N ALA A 105 -10.99 -2.24 13.23
CA ALA A 105 -11.38 -3.01 14.41
C ALA A 105 -10.86 -4.46 14.37
N ALA A 106 -10.85 -5.09 13.20
CA ALA A 106 -10.45 -6.47 13.01
C ALA A 106 -8.93 -6.71 13.14
N THR A 107 -8.13 -5.75 12.69
CA THR A 107 -6.66 -5.87 12.63
C THR A 107 -5.94 -5.16 13.77
N GLY A 108 -6.60 -4.20 14.43
CA GLY A 108 -6.00 -3.30 15.41
C GLY A 108 -5.17 -2.17 14.77
N LEU A 109 -5.23 -2.01 13.45
CA LEU A 109 -4.56 -0.94 12.71
C LEU A 109 -5.52 0.23 12.44
N ASP A 110 -4.97 1.37 12.05
CA ASP A 110 -5.77 2.48 11.51
C ASP A 110 -6.35 2.13 10.13
N ASP A 111 -7.47 2.77 9.74
CA ASP A 111 -8.04 2.58 8.40
C ASP A 111 -7.01 2.91 7.30
N GLY A 112 -6.88 2.00 6.33
CA GLY A 112 -5.94 2.10 5.23
C GLY A 112 -4.52 1.65 5.57
N ALA A 113 -4.19 1.43 6.84
CA ALA A 113 -2.86 1.02 7.25
C ALA A 113 -2.57 -0.45 6.91
N THR A 114 -1.27 -0.74 6.83
CA THR A 114 -0.73 -2.07 6.55
C THR A 114 0.39 -2.41 7.53
N GLU A 115 0.51 -3.69 7.87
CA GLU A 115 1.63 -4.25 8.63
C GLU A 115 2.18 -5.45 7.87
N PHE A 116 3.50 -5.62 7.86
CA PHE A 116 4.16 -6.74 7.19
C PHE A 116 5.24 -7.32 8.10
N GLU A 117 5.23 -8.64 8.25
CA GLU A 117 6.17 -9.40 9.07
C GLU A 117 6.69 -10.60 8.28
N ALA A 118 7.95 -10.57 7.89
CA ALA A 118 8.63 -11.74 7.35
C ALA A 118 8.98 -12.71 8.49
N LEU A 119 8.75 -14.00 8.27
CA LEU A 119 9.17 -15.02 9.23
C LEU A 119 10.69 -15.21 9.12
N PRO A 120 11.42 -15.16 10.25
CA PRO A 120 12.86 -15.38 10.24
C PRO A 120 13.18 -16.80 9.77
N ASP A 121 14.29 -16.94 9.04
CA ASP A 121 14.81 -18.21 8.54
C ASP A 121 13.85 -19.02 7.64
N ALA A 122 12.79 -18.39 7.12
CA ALA A 122 11.87 -19.02 6.19
C ALA A 122 12.50 -19.16 4.80
N GLU A 123 12.43 -20.37 4.24
CA GLU A 123 12.99 -20.70 2.93
C GLU A 123 11.98 -21.48 2.09
N CYS A 124 12.06 -21.30 0.77
CA CYS A 124 11.42 -22.18 -0.19
C CYS A 124 12.33 -23.39 -0.45
N PRO A 125 11.81 -24.63 -0.41
CA PRO A 125 12.58 -25.78 -0.87
C PRO A 125 12.95 -25.60 -2.35
N ALA A 126 14.19 -25.97 -2.69
CA ALA A 126 14.77 -25.86 -4.03
C ALA A 126 14.42 -27.05 -4.93
#